data_AF-A0A7J3RCZ5-F1
#
_entry.id   AF-A0A7J3RCZ5-F1
#
_cell.length_a   1.000
_cell.length_b   1.000
_cell.length_c   1.000
_cell.angle_alpha   90.00
_cell.angle_beta   90.00
_cell.angle_gamma   90.00
#
_symmetry.space_group_name_H-M   'P 1'
#
loop_
_entity.id
_entity.type
_entity.pdbx_description
1 polymer ?
#
loop_
_entity_poly.entity_id
_entity_poly.type
_entity_poly.pdbx_seq_one_letter_code
_entity_poly.pdbx_strand_id
1 'polypeptide(L)' 'MAKEEIFVPDTSVIIEKLISKMIREGKLKGKVIIPLAVLAELEHQANTNQTEGFLGLEEIKELRELAAEKKISLE' A
#
# COMPACT_ATOMS: atom_id res chain seq x y z
N MET A 1 -18.24 -15.90 -11.99
CA MET A 1 -16.88 -15.48 -11.63
C MET A 1 -16.99 -14.72 -10.31
N ALA A 2 -16.24 -15.13 -9.27
CA ALA A 2 -16.27 -14.42 -7.99
C ALA A 2 -15.70 -13.00 -8.20
N LYS A 3 -16.37 -12.00 -7.63
CA LYS A 3 -15.94 -10.60 -7.72
C LYS A 3 -14.74 -10.44 -6.77
N GLU A 4 -13.56 -10.14 -7.32
CA GLU A 4 -12.40 -9.75 -6.53
C GLU A 4 -12.63 -8.33 -6.01
N GLU A 5 -12.48 -8.12 -4.71
CA GLU A 5 -12.54 -6.77 -4.14
C GLU A 5 -11.27 -6.00 -4.49
N ILE A 6 -11.45 -4.79 -5.01
CA ILE A 6 -10.38 -3.91 -5.46
C ILE A 6 -10.32 -2.71 -4.51
N PHE A 7 -9.14 -2.49 -3.95
CA PHE A 7 -8.84 -1.40 -3.03
C PHE A 7 -7.87 -0.43 -3.71
N VAL A 8 -8.20 0.85 -3.71
CA VAL A 8 -7.33 1.93 -4.20
C VAL A 8 -7.06 2.84 -3.02
N PRO A 9 -5.94 2.67 -2.30
CA PRO A 9 -5.64 3.45 -1.11
C PRO A 9 -5.26 4.90 -1.48
N ASP A 10 -5.64 5.81 -0.59
CA ASP A 10 -5.19 7.20 -0.59
C ASP A 10 -3.84 7.35 0.13
N THR A 11 -3.13 8.47 -0.05
CA THR A 11 -1.78 8.70 0.48
C THR A 11 -1.73 8.55 2.01
N SER A 12 -2.71 9.09 2.73
CA SER A 12 -2.79 9.00 4.20
C SER A 12 -2.88 7.57 4.72
N VAL A 13 -3.66 6.72 4.05
CA VAL A 13 -3.85 5.30 4.41
C VAL A 13 -2.55 4.52 4.24
N ILE A 14 -1.74 4.89 3.24
CA ILE A 14 -0.41 4.30 3.03
C ILE A 14 0.57 4.79 4.12
N ILE A 15 0.60 6.09 4.41
CA ILE A 15 1.49 6.66 5.44
C ILE A 15 1.21 6.06 6.82
N GLU A 16 -0.07 5.84 7.16
CA GLU A 16 -0.49 5.27 8.45
C GLU A 16 -0.37 3.74 8.54
N LYS A 17 0.15 3.07 7.50
CA LYS A 17 0.32 1.61 7.42
C LYS A 17 -0.96 0.81 7.68
N LEU A 18 -2.11 1.33 7.24
CA LEU A 18 -3.40 0.70 7.53
C LEU A 18 -3.67 -0.51 6.65
N ILE A 19 -3.20 -0.51 5.40
CA ILE A 19 -3.47 -1.60 4.45
C ILE A 19 -2.81 -2.89 4.90
N SER A 20 -1.50 -2.86 5.16
CA SER A 20 -0.73 -4.01 5.62
C SER A 20 -1.26 -4.55 6.95
N LYS A 21 -1.65 -3.67 7.88
CA LYS A 21 -2.31 -4.02 9.13
C LYS A 21 -3.62 -4.78 8.89
N MET A 22 -4.50 -4.25 8.02
CA MET A 22 -5.77 -4.91 7.71
C MET A 22 -5.59 -6.26 7.00
N ILE A 23 -4.56 -6.40 6.16
CA ILE A 23 -4.20 -7.68 5.52
C ILE A 23 -3.76 -8.70 6.56
N ARG A 24 -2.87 -8.31 7.49
CA ARG A 24 -2.40 -9.21 8.57
C ARG A 24 -3.52 -9.62 9.52
N GLU A 25 -4.45 -8.72 9.81
CA GLU A 25 -5.65 -9.01 10.60
C GLU A 25 -6.69 -9.86 9.84
N GLY A 26 -6.46 -10.15 8.55
CA GLY A 26 -7.36 -10.92 7.70
C GLY A 26 -8.65 -10.19 7.29
N LYS A 27 -8.70 -8.87 7.53
CA LYS A 27 -9.84 -7.99 7.23
C LYS A 27 -9.83 -7.46 5.80
N LEU A 28 -8.68 -7.49 5.13
CA LEU A 28 -8.53 -7.09 3.74
C LEU A 28 -7.98 -8.25 2.92
N LYS A 29 -8.69 -8.63 1.86
CA LYS A 29 -8.31 -9.66 0.88
C LYS A 29 -8.75 -9.21 -0.50
N GLY A 30 -7.90 -9.36 -1.50
CA GLY A 30 -8.19 -8.98 -2.88
C GLY A 30 -7.04 -8.25 -3.53
N LYS A 31 -7.36 -7.32 -4.43
CA LYS A 31 -6.39 -6.53 -5.20
C LYS A 31 -6.22 -5.14 -4.61
N VAL A 32 -4.98 -4.75 -4.36
CA VAL A 32 -4.60 -3.38 -3.96
C VAL A 32 -3.93 -2.73 -5.16
N ILE A 33 -4.43 -1.57 -5.59
CA ILE A 33 -3.89 -0.80 -6.72
C ILE A 33 -3.32 0.51 -6.19
N ILE A 34 -2.01 0.70 -6.26
CA ILE A 34 -1.37 1.93 -5.81
C ILE A 34 -1.32 2.92 -6.99
N PRO A 35 -2.02 4.07 -6.93
CA PRO A 35 -1.97 5.04 -8.00
C PRO A 35 -0.54 5.55 -8.21
N LEU A 36 -0.13 5.69 -9.47
CA LEU A 36 1.20 6.23 -9.81
C LEU A 36 1.42 7.63 -9.20
N ALA A 37 0.36 8.43 -9.10
CA ALA A 37 0.42 9.75 -8.47
C ALA A 37 0.79 9.67 -6.98
N VAL A 38 0.23 8.70 -6.24
CA VAL A 38 0.52 8.49 -4.82
C VAL A 38 1.97 8.03 -4.63
N LEU A 39 2.45 7.12 -5.48
CA LEU A 39 3.85 6.70 -5.46
C LEU A 39 4.80 7.89 -5.71
N ALA A 40 4.53 8.69 -6.74
CA ALA A 40 5.35 9.86 -7.08
C ALA A 40 5.36 10.93 -5.97
N GLU A 41 4.22 11.14 -5.29
CA GLU A 41 4.13 12.02 -4.13
C GLU A 41 5.02 11.54 -2.97
N LEU A 42 4.93 10.25 -2.61
CA LEU A 42 5.72 9.66 -1.53
C LEU A 42 7.23 9.70 -1.84
N GLU A 43 7.62 9.42 -3.08
CA GLU A 43 9.01 9.54 -3.53
C GLU A 43 9.50 10.98 -3.44
N HIS A 44 8.69 11.96 -3.85
CA HIS A 44 9.02 13.37 -3.73
C HIS A 44 9.21 13.78 -2.26
N GLN A 45 8.27 13.41 -1.39
CA GLN A 45 8.35 13.67 0.05
C GLN A 45 9.62 13.05 0.66
N ALA A 46 9.93 11.79 0.36
CA ALA A 46 11.13 11.12 0.84
C ALA A 46 12.42 11.80 0.36
N ASN A 47 12.48 12.20 -0.91
CA ASN A 47 13.61 12.92 -1.49
C ASN A 47 13.83 14.31 -0.83
N THR A 48 12.76 14.91 -0.31
CA THR A 48 12.82 16.17 0.47
C THR A 48 13.04 15.96 1.97
N ASN A 49 13.43 14.74 2.40
CA ASN A 49 13.63 14.34 3.80
C ASN A 49 12.39 14.44 4.69
N GLN A 50 11.19 14.34 4.12
CA GLN A 50 9.94 14.29 4.90
C GLN A 50 9.70 12.86 5.39
N THR A 51 9.46 12.72 6.70
CA THR A 51 9.20 11.42 7.35
C THR A 51 8.04 10.66 6.73
N GLU A 52 6.98 11.37 6.32
CA GLU A 52 5.78 10.81 5.69
C GLU A 52 6.12 10.02 4.42
N GLY A 53 6.99 10.57 3.56
CA GLY A 53 7.44 9.89 2.35
C GLY A 53 8.17 8.58 2.64
N PHE A 54 9.06 8.57 3.64
CA PHE A 54 9.74 7.34 4.06
C PHE A 54 8.77 6.29 4.61
N LEU A 55 7.82 6.71 5.46
CA LEU A 55 6.80 5.81 6.03
C LEU A 55 5.93 5.19 4.94
N GLY A 56 5.49 6.00 3.98
CA GLY A 56 4.67 5.51 2.87
C GLY A 56 5.44 4.55 1.96
N LEU A 57 6.70 4.84 1.61
CA LEU A 57 7.53 3.92 0.83
C LEU A 57 7.81 2.60 1.57
N GLU A 58 7.93 2.65 2.90
CA GLU A 58 8.07 1.45 3.73
C GLU A 58 6.80 0.58 3.70
N GLU A 59 5.62 1.19 3.77
CA GLU A 59 4.34 0.47 3.60
C GLU A 59 4.26 -0.19 2.21
N ILE A 60 4.63 0.51 1.14
CA ILE A 60 4.62 -0.05 -0.22
C ILE A 60 5.55 -1.27 -0.32
N LYS A 61 6.73 -1.20 0.31
CA LYS A 61 7.65 -2.34 0.38
C LYS A 61 7.01 -3.52 1.10
N GLU A 62 6.35 -3.27 2.21
CA GLU A 62 5.66 -4.29 3.00
C GLU A 62 4.49 -4.93 2.22
N LEU A 63 3.71 -4.14 1.50
CA LEU A 63 2.63 -4.65 0.63
C LEU A 63 3.18 -5.56 -0.48
N ARG A 64 4.38 -5.26 -1.02
CA ARG A 64 5.05 -6.15 -1.99
C ARG A 64 5.43 -7.50 -1.37
N GLU A 65 5.89 -7.50 -0.12
CA GLU A 65 6.19 -8.74 0.62
C GLU A 65 4.92 -9.56 0.86
N LEU A 66 3.84 -8.92 1.30
CA LEU A 66 2.53 -9.57 1.49
C LEU A 66 1.94 -10.12 0.19
N ALA A 67 2.17 -9.44 -0.94
CA ALA A 67 1.79 -9.93 -2.26
C ALA A 67 2.62 -11.15 -2.69
N ALA A 68 3.92 -11.17 -2.39
CA ALA A 68 4.79 -12.32 -2.63
C ALA A 68 4.37 -13.55 -1.79
N GLU A 69 3.84 -13.32 -0.58
CA GLU A 69 3.21 -14.34 0.26
C GLU A 69 1.81 -14.77 -0.22
N LYS A 70 1.32 -14.24 -1.35
CA LYS A 70 -0.01 -14.49 -1.92
C LYS A 70 -1.18 -14.11 -0.99
N LYS A 71 -0.97 -13.16 -0.07
CA LYS A 71 -2.04 -12.64 0.80
C LYS A 71 -2.95 -11.65 0.07
N ILE A 72 -2.39 -10.93 -0.90
CA ILE A 72 -3.08 -9.97 -1.79
C ILE A 72 -2.50 -10.02 -3.20
N SER A 73 -3.21 -9.43 -4.15
CA SER A 73 -2.66 -9.02 -5.44
C SER A 73 -2.28 -7.54 -5.36
N LEU A 74 -1.06 -7.15 -5.76
CA LEU A 74 -0.61 -5.76 -5.76
C LEU A 74 -0.38 -5.29 -7.20
N GLU A 75 -0.93 -4.14 -7.55
CA GLU A 75 -0.73 -3.45 -8.84
C GLU A 75 -0.25 -2.01 -8.63
#